data_AF-A0A2H0WXK8-F1
#
_entry.id   AF-A0A2H0WXK8-F1
#
_cell.length_a   1.000
_cell.length_b   1.000
_cell.length_c   1.000
_cell.angle_alpha   90.00
_cell.angle_beta   90.00
_cell.angle_gamma   90.00
#
_symmetry.space_group_name_H-M   'P 1'
#
loop_
_entity.id
_entity.type
_entity.pdbx_description
1 polymer ?
#
loop_
_entity_poly.entity_id
_entity_poly.type
_entity_poly.pdbx_seq_one_letter_code
_entity_poly.pdbx_strand_id
1 'polypeptide(L)'
;MELIALSCFSIKEALLLFELHCRSLFDFREFCVKILDMKNILNFLIEVGKLKKMPRTGFVWLGIKNPETIAQHSFRVAMMNWILGEKVRPKLDLEKVIKISLVHDLCEVYAGDMTPYWGLLPKDPQKRTEILKRWIRLPQKIKKKRDQEKFQKEKKSLEKLVKNLELSIKKEIMDCWLE
;
A
#
# COMPACT_ATOMS: atom_id res chain seq x y z
N MET A 1 -50.43 -34.09 -3.05
CA MET A 1 -49.78 -35.08 -3.93
C MET A 1 -49.25 -34.28 -5.10
N GLU A 2 -47.97 -34.00 -5.26
CA GLU A 2 -46.80 -34.85 -5.10
C GLU A 2 -45.70 -34.10 -4.34
N LEU A 3 -45.22 -34.72 -3.26
CA LEU A 3 -44.13 -34.24 -2.42
C LEU A 3 -43.13 -35.38 -2.28
N ILE A 4 -42.73 -36.00 -3.40
CA ILE A 4 -41.75 -37.09 -3.47
C ILE A 4 -41.05 -37.05 -4.84
N ALA A 5 -40.08 -36.14 -5.05
CA ALA A 5 -39.17 -36.21 -6.20
C ALA A 5 -37.86 -35.41 -6.05
N LEU A 6 -37.38 -35.13 -4.83
CA LEU A 6 -36.18 -34.30 -4.61
C LEU A 6 -34.96 -35.06 -4.08
N SER A 7 -34.91 -36.38 -4.20
CA SER A 7 -33.78 -37.18 -3.68
C SER A 7 -32.73 -37.58 -4.73
N CYS A 8 -32.74 -37.03 -5.95
CA CYS A 8 -31.85 -37.51 -7.03
C CYS A 8 -31.30 -36.45 -7.99
N PHE A 9 -31.14 -35.18 -7.59
CA PHE A 9 -30.47 -34.20 -8.43
C PHE A 9 -29.00 -34.01 -8.02
N SER A 10 -28.10 -34.17 -9.00
CA SER A 10 -26.69 -33.81 -8.88
C SER A 10 -26.58 -32.29 -8.66
N ILE A 11 -25.55 -31.84 -7.92
CA ILE A 11 -25.25 -30.41 -7.68
C ILE A 11 -25.28 -29.59 -8.99
N LYS A 12 -24.96 -30.22 -10.13
CA LYS A 12 -25.02 -29.59 -11.47
C LYS A 12 -26.44 -29.23 -11.93
N GLU A 13 -27.43 -30.03 -11.59
CA GLU A 13 -28.82 -29.81 -12.01
C GLU A 13 -29.53 -28.80 -11.11
N ALA A 14 -29.16 -28.77 -9.82
CA ALA A 14 -29.56 -27.70 -8.91
C ALA A 14 -29.00 -26.33 -9.35
N LEU A 15 -27.75 -26.30 -9.85
CA LEU A 15 -27.14 -25.10 -10.44
C LEU A 15 -27.83 -24.65 -11.73
N LEU A 16 -28.23 -25.58 -12.60
CA LEU A 16 -28.93 -25.27 -13.85
C LEU A 16 -30.38 -24.77 -13.61
N LEU A 17 -31.07 -25.34 -12.61
CA LEU A 17 -32.38 -24.86 -12.17
C LEU A 17 -32.30 -23.49 -11.49
N PHE A 18 -31.21 -23.19 -10.78
CA PHE A 18 -30.92 -21.86 -10.26
C PHE A 18 -30.64 -20.85 -11.40
N GLU A 19 -29.87 -21.24 -12.42
CA GLU A 19 -29.63 -20.41 -13.62
C GLU A 19 -30.92 -20.09 -14.41
N LEU A 20 -31.86 -21.03 -14.49
CA LEU A 20 -33.12 -20.84 -15.21
C LEU A 20 -34.16 -20.04 -14.41
N HIS A 21 -34.13 -20.11 -13.07
CA HIS A 21 -35.12 -19.45 -12.20
C HIS A 21 -34.71 -18.05 -11.74
N CYS A 22 -33.41 -17.72 -11.69
CA CYS A 22 -32.91 -16.45 -11.15
C CYS A 22 -32.65 -15.34 -12.18
N ARG A 23 -33.06 -15.50 -13.45
CA ARG A 23 -32.91 -14.44 -14.48
C ARG A 23 -33.67 -13.13 -14.19
N SER A 24 -34.57 -13.09 -13.20
CA SER A 24 -35.39 -11.90 -12.93
C SER A 24 -35.12 -11.18 -11.60
N LEU A 25 -34.25 -11.66 -10.71
CA LEU A 25 -34.13 -11.06 -9.36
C LEU A 25 -32.71 -10.92 -8.79
N PHE A 26 -31.66 -11.30 -9.52
CA PHE A 26 -30.28 -11.01 -9.12
C PHE A 26 -29.39 -10.94 -10.35
N ASP A 27 -28.79 -9.77 -10.65
CA ASP A 27 -27.82 -9.67 -11.72
C ASP A 27 -26.56 -10.45 -11.30
N PHE A 28 -26.47 -11.70 -11.74
CA PHE A 28 -25.34 -12.59 -11.50
C PHE A 28 -24.01 -11.94 -11.91
N ARG A 29 -24.02 -11.08 -12.95
CA ARG A 29 -22.86 -10.31 -13.37
C ARG A 29 -22.46 -9.28 -12.31
N GLU A 30 -23.41 -8.52 -11.80
CA GLU A 30 -23.18 -7.54 -10.73
C GLU A 30 -22.62 -8.21 -9.48
N PHE A 31 -23.18 -9.36 -9.10
CA PHE A 31 -22.68 -10.14 -7.98
C PHE A 31 -21.24 -10.62 -8.19
N CYS A 32 -20.92 -11.20 -9.35
CA CYS A 32 -19.57 -11.63 -9.69
C CYS A 32 -18.57 -10.47 -9.69
N VAL A 33 -18.96 -9.29 -10.19
CA VAL A 33 -18.12 -8.08 -10.17
C VAL A 33 -17.84 -7.64 -8.74
N LYS A 34 -18.85 -7.59 -7.86
CA LYS A 34 -18.66 -7.24 -6.43
C LYS A 34 -17.73 -8.23 -5.72
N ILE A 35 -17.89 -9.53 -5.96
CA ILE A 35 -17.00 -10.55 -5.37
C ILE A 35 -15.56 -10.40 -5.87
N LEU A 36 -15.36 -10.10 -7.16
CA LEU A 36 -14.03 -9.89 -7.72
C LEU A 36 -13.38 -8.63 -7.13
N ASP A 37 -14.14 -7.55 -6.99
CA ASP A 37 -13.67 -6.30 -6.39
C ASP A 37 -13.25 -6.50 -4.93
N MET A 38 -14.07 -7.17 -4.12
CA MET A 38 -13.73 -7.53 -2.74
C MET A 38 -12.44 -8.35 -2.65
N LYS A 39 -12.24 -9.31 -3.56
CA LYS A 39 -10.99 -10.09 -3.64
C LYS A 39 -9.79 -9.21 -3.96
N ASN A 40 -9.93 -8.26 -4.89
CA ASN A 40 -8.87 -7.33 -5.25
C ASN A 40 -8.50 -6.40 -4.09
N ILE A 41 -9.49 -5.87 -3.38
CA ILE A 41 -9.30 -5.06 -2.17
C ILE A 41 -8.60 -5.88 -1.09
N LEU A 42 -9.05 -7.11 -0.83
CA LEU A 42 -8.41 -7.99 0.15
C LEU A 42 -6.94 -8.26 -0.20
N ASN A 43 -6.65 -8.58 -1.47
CA ASN A 43 -5.28 -8.78 -1.93
C ASN A 43 -4.43 -7.52 -1.75
N PHE A 44 -4.96 -6.35 -2.08
CA PHE A 44 -4.29 -5.08 -1.83
C PHE A 44 -3.96 -4.90 -0.34
N LEU A 45 -4.93 -5.11 0.56
CA LEU A 45 -4.72 -4.98 2.00
C LEU A 45 -3.69 -5.98 2.55
N ILE A 46 -3.67 -7.21 2.02
CA ILE A 46 -2.64 -8.21 2.35
C ILE A 46 -1.25 -7.73 1.93
N GLU A 47 -1.12 -7.18 0.73
CA GLU A 47 0.15 -6.64 0.21
C GLU A 47 0.62 -5.43 1.01
N VAL A 48 -0.27 -4.49 1.35
CA VAL A 48 0.03 -3.36 2.26
C VAL A 48 0.46 -3.86 3.64
N GLY A 49 -0.12 -4.97 4.11
CA GLY A 49 0.24 -5.62 5.37
C GLY A 49 1.72 -6.00 5.49
N LYS A 50 2.46 -6.13 4.39
CA LYS A 50 3.92 -6.38 4.39
C LYS A 50 4.70 -5.28 5.10
N LEU A 51 4.24 -4.03 5.02
CA LEU A 51 4.90 -2.87 5.64
C LEU A 51 5.03 -3.01 7.17
N LYS A 52 4.19 -3.83 7.81
CA LYS A 52 4.26 -4.12 9.25
C LYS A 52 5.54 -4.87 9.65
N LYS A 53 6.20 -5.53 8.70
CA LYS A 53 7.41 -6.33 8.93
C LYS A 53 8.66 -5.70 8.32
N MET A 54 8.53 -4.54 7.68
CA MET A 54 9.62 -3.88 6.98
C MET A 54 10.20 -2.77 7.88
N PRO A 55 11.40 -2.95 8.46
CA PRO A 55 12.03 -1.92 9.27
C PRO A 55 12.52 -0.77 8.40
N ARG A 56 12.52 0.45 8.95
CA ARG A 56 13.13 1.61 8.29
C ARG A 56 14.63 1.38 8.15
N THR A 57 15.11 1.30 6.91
CA THR A 57 16.49 0.97 6.53
C THR A 57 17.49 1.91 7.20
N GLY A 58 17.15 3.19 7.34
CA GLY A 58 17.99 4.18 8.02
C GLY A 58 18.32 3.78 9.47
N PHE A 59 17.32 3.34 10.24
CA PHE A 59 17.53 2.90 11.63
C PHE A 59 18.28 1.58 11.72
N VAL A 60 18.01 0.65 10.81
CA VAL A 60 18.78 -0.59 10.70
C VAL A 60 20.26 -0.28 10.48
N TRP A 61 20.58 0.64 9.56
CA TRP A 61 21.96 0.99 9.25
C TRP A 61 22.66 1.79 10.33
N LEU A 62 21.91 2.43 11.24
CA LEU A 62 22.43 3.08 12.43
C LEU A 62 22.64 2.10 13.61
N GLY A 63 22.27 0.82 13.45
CA GLY A 63 22.41 -0.19 14.48
C GLY A 63 21.36 -0.12 15.59
N ILE A 64 20.20 0.49 15.32
CA ILE A 64 19.07 0.49 16.26
C ILE A 64 18.53 -0.93 16.39
N LYS A 65 18.47 -1.46 17.62
CA LYS A 65 18.10 -2.86 17.89
C LYS A 65 16.67 -3.21 17.45
N ASN A 66 15.72 -2.33 17.76
CA ASN A 66 14.30 -2.49 17.42
C ASN A 66 13.87 -1.28 16.58
N PRO A 67 14.26 -1.22 15.29
CA PRO A 67 13.94 -0.11 14.43
C PRO A 67 12.43 -0.06 14.19
N GLU A 68 11.88 1.15 14.05
CA GLU A 68 10.47 1.28 13.66
C GLU A 68 10.24 0.66 12.28
N THR A 69 9.06 0.10 12.08
CA THR A 69 8.61 -0.38 10.77
C THR A 69 7.98 0.75 9.97
N ILE A 70 7.89 0.56 8.66
CA ILE A 70 7.25 1.53 7.77
C ILE A 70 5.79 1.77 8.19
N ALA A 71 5.05 0.71 8.53
CA ALA A 71 3.68 0.88 9.02
C ALA A 71 3.60 1.68 10.35
N GLN A 72 4.55 1.49 11.26
CA GLN A 72 4.63 2.29 12.50
C GLN A 72 4.94 3.76 12.20
N HIS A 73 5.84 4.01 11.23
CA HIS A 73 6.15 5.35 10.73
C HIS A 73 4.89 6.04 10.20
N SER A 74 4.22 5.44 9.22
CA SER A 74 3.05 6.03 8.57
C SER A 74 1.89 6.27 9.55
N PHE A 75 1.67 5.35 10.50
CA PHE A 75 0.69 5.56 11.57
C PHE A 75 1.03 6.80 12.40
N ARG A 76 2.28 6.95 12.84
CA ARG A 76 2.71 8.11 13.63
C ARG A 76 2.59 9.41 12.84
N VAL A 77 2.95 9.41 11.56
CA VAL A 77 2.79 10.58 10.67
C VAL A 77 1.31 10.97 10.54
N ALA A 78 0.41 10.02 10.32
CA ALA A 78 -1.03 10.27 10.26
C ALA A 78 -1.57 10.86 11.58
N MET A 79 -1.17 10.30 12.72
CA MET A 79 -1.54 10.81 14.05
C MET A 79 -1.02 12.23 14.29
N MET A 80 0.24 12.50 13.92
CA MET A 80 0.83 13.83 14.03
C MET A 80 0.06 14.85 13.19
N ASN A 81 -0.23 14.52 11.94
CA ASN A 81 -0.96 15.41 11.03
C ASN A 81 -2.40 15.65 11.48
N TRP A 82 -3.07 14.63 12.02
CA TRP A 82 -4.41 14.80 12.59
C TRP A 82 -4.42 15.75 13.80
N ILE A 83 -3.47 15.59 14.73
CA ILE A 83 -3.45 16.36 15.99
C ILE A 83 -2.91 17.79 15.79
N LEU A 84 -1.91 17.95 14.91
CA LEU A 84 -1.15 19.18 14.76
C LEU A 84 -1.49 19.97 13.48
N GLY A 85 -2.10 19.35 12.48
CA GLY A 85 -2.27 19.91 11.14
C GLY A 85 -2.92 21.29 11.14
N GLU A 86 -4.13 21.40 11.69
CA GLU A 86 -4.86 22.69 11.76
C GLU A 86 -4.20 23.70 12.70
N LYS A 87 -3.53 23.23 13.76
CA LYS A 87 -2.81 24.11 14.70
C LYS A 87 -1.64 24.82 14.01
N VAL A 88 -0.98 24.13 13.08
CA VAL A 88 0.16 24.66 12.32
C VAL A 88 -0.31 25.43 11.09
N ARG A 89 -1.35 24.96 10.41
CA ARG A 89 -1.89 25.56 9.20
C ARG A 89 -3.42 25.65 9.28
N PRO A 90 -3.96 26.82 9.67
CA PRO A 90 -5.41 27.03 9.65
C PRO A 90 -6.00 26.74 8.27
N LYS A 91 -7.20 26.14 8.24
CA LYS A 91 -7.90 25.73 7.00
C LYS A 91 -7.17 24.65 6.18
N LEU A 92 -6.30 23.86 6.81
CA LEU A 92 -5.73 22.68 6.18
C LEU A 92 -6.81 21.61 6.01
N ASP A 93 -6.87 21.01 4.82
CA ASP A 93 -7.73 19.84 4.56
C ASP A 93 -7.14 18.61 5.28
N LEU A 94 -7.63 18.34 6.50
CA LEU A 94 -7.15 17.23 7.32
C LEU A 94 -7.46 15.87 6.69
N GLU A 95 -8.60 15.72 6.02
CA GLU A 95 -8.96 14.46 5.37
C GLU A 95 -7.93 14.12 4.29
N LYS A 96 -7.63 15.07 3.40
CA LYS A 96 -6.62 14.90 2.36
C LYS A 96 -5.25 14.61 2.96
N VAL A 97 -4.82 15.35 3.98
CA VAL A 97 -3.50 15.15 4.60
C VAL A 97 -3.38 13.80 5.29
N ILE A 98 -4.44 13.32 5.96
CA ILE A 98 -4.43 11.99 6.57
C ILE A 98 -4.35 10.92 5.47
N LYS A 99 -5.07 11.06 4.35
CA LYS A 99 -4.94 10.15 3.20
C LYS A 99 -3.52 10.14 2.64
N ILE A 100 -2.90 11.30 2.41
CA ILE A 100 -1.49 11.42 1.99
C ILE A 100 -0.58 10.69 2.99
N SER A 101 -0.78 10.91 4.29
CA SER A 101 0.01 10.27 5.36
C SER A 101 -0.09 8.76 5.35
N LEU A 102 -1.25 8.20 5.01
CA LEU A 102 -1.45 6.76 4.93
C LEU A 102 -0.83 6.16 3.66
N VAL A 103 -0.78 6.92 2.56
CA VAL A 103 -0.33 6.38 1.26
C VAL A 103 1.13 6.67 0.90
N HIS A 104 1.78 7.66 1.54
CA HIS A 104 3.09 8.16 1.10
C HIS A 104 4.17 7.08 0.97
N ASP A 105 4.17 6.10 1.88
CA ASP A 105 5.12 4.98 1.89
C ASP A 105 4.54 3.67 1.30
N LEU A 106 3.34 3.66 0.70
CA LEU A 106 2.78 2.44 0.09
C LEU A 106 3.65 1.91 -1.05
N CYS A 107 4.34 2.81 -1.75
CA CYS A 107 5.30 2.45 -2.78
C CYS A 107 6.45 1.57 -2.23
N GLU A 108 6.74 1.60 -0.92
CA GLU A 108 7.82 0.83 -0.31
C GLU A 108 7.52 -0.68 -0.29
N VAL A 109 6.26 -1.12 -0.48
CA VAL A 109 5.86 -2.55 -0.51
C VAL A 109 6.73 -3.38 -1.47
N TYR A 110 7.01 -2.86 -2.67
CA TYR A 110 7.95 -3.51 -3.61
C TYR A 110 9.21 -2.69 -3.89
N ALA A 111 9.22 -1.38 -3.64
CA ALA A 111 10.42 -0.56 -3.84
C ALA A 111 11.45 -0.78 -2.73
N GLY A 112 10.99 -1.09 -1.50
CA GLY A 112 11.78 -1.05 -0.27
C GLY A 112 12.07 0.39 0.17
N ASP A 113 12.38 0.57 1.46
CA ASP A 113 12.80 1.87 2.02
C ASP A 113 14.23 2.21 1.56
N MET A 114 14.31 2.97 0.47
CA MET A 114 15.56 3.41 -0.14
C MET A 114 16.09 4.68 0.52
N THR A 115 17.18 4.53 1.27
CA THR A 115 17.84 5.69 1.90
C THR A 115 18.64 6.53 0.88
N PRO A 116 18.89 7.82 1.18
CA PRO A 116 19.73 8.68 0.34
C PRO A 116 21.11 8.10 0.03
N TYR A 117 21.65 7.26 0.93
CA TYR A 117 22.99 6.69 0.84
C TYR A 117 23.05 5.31 0.18
N TRP A 118 21.93 4.82 -0.37
CA TRP A 118 21.86 3.50 -1.01
C TRP A 118 22.94 3.24 -2.07
N GLY A 119 23.74 2.19 -1.87
CA GLY A 119 24.84 1.84 -2.78
C GLY A 119 26.08 2.73 -2.68
N LEU A 120 26.12 3.72 -1.77
CA LEU A 120 27.27 4.60 -1.55
C LEU A 120 28.10 4.21 -0.32
N LEU A 121 27.50 3.44 0.61
CA LEU A 121 28.15 3.09 1.86
C LEU A 121 28.83 1.72 1.78
N PRO A 122 29.89 1.50 2.58
CA PRO A 122 30.51 0.19 2.72
C PRO A 122 29.50 -0.88 3.12
N LYS A 123 29.74 -2.12 2.67
CA LYS A 123 28.94 -3.29 3.07
C LYS A 123 29.11 -3.62 4.56
N ASP A 124 30.30 -3.33 5.10
CA ASP A 124 30.62 -3.52 6.50
C ASP A 124 29.70 -2.68 7.41
N PRO A 125 28.93 -3.32 8.33
CA PRO A 125 27.97 -2.61 9.17
C PRO A 125 28.59 -1.58 10.12
N GLN A 126 29.77 -1.86 10.68
CA GLN A 126 30.41 -0.97 11.65
C GLN A 126 30.88 0.31 10.96
N LYS A 127 31.64 0.18 9.87
CA LYS A 127 32.11 1.31 9.05
C LYS A 127 30.94 2.11 8.49
N ARG A 128 29.87 1.44 8.02
CA ARG A 128 28.65 2.10 7.54
C ARG A 128 28.03 2.98 8.64
N THR A 129 27.88 2.42 9.84
CA THR A 129 27.29 3.12 10.99
C THR A 129 28.13 4.34 11.38
N GLU A 130 29.45 4.19 11.45
CA GLU A 130 30.38 5.29 11.76
C GLU A 130 30.29 6.44 10.75
N ILE A 131 30.18 6.13 9.46
CA ILE A 131 30.02 7.15 8.41
C ILE A 131 28.66 7.85 8.55
N LEU A 132 27.57 7.10 8.78
CA LEU A 132 26.23 7.66 8.93
C LEU A 132 26.12 8.60 10.14
N LYS A 133 26.78 8.28 11.25
CA LYS A 133 26.84 9.12 12.45
C LYS A 133 27.43 10.51 12.19
N ARG A 134 28.20 10.70 11.11
CA ARG A 134 28.77 11.99 10.72
C ARG A 134 27.82 12.87 9.92
N TRP A 135 26.61 12.39 9.58
CA TRP A 135 25.58 13.15 8.86
C TRP A 135 26.07 13.83 7.58
N ILE A 136 26.81 13.08 6.76
CA ILE A 136 27.43 13.60 5.54
C ILE A 136 26.36 14.06 4.54
N ARG A 137 26.35 15.35 4.20
CA ARG A 137 25.42 15.90 3.22
C ARG A 137 25.91 15.64 1.80
N LEU A 138 25.14 14.88 1.02
CA LEU A 138 25.44 14.65 -0.39
C LEU A 138 25.33 15.96 -1.21
N PRO A 139 26.17 16.16 -2.25
CA PRO A 139 26.04 17.26 -3.20
C PRO A 139 24.67 17.28 -3.89
N GLN A 140 24.14 18.48 -4.15
CA GLN A 140 22.78 18.67 -4.69
C GLN A 140 22.56 17.96 -6.03
N LYS A 141 23.58 17.97 -6.92
CA LYS A 141 23.52 17.29 -8.21
C LYS A 141 23.32 15.78 -8.07
N ILE A 142 23.99 15.17 -7.09
CA ILE A 142 23.89 13.73 -6.82
C ILE A 142 22.52 13.41 -6.22
N LYS A 143 22.05 14.23 -5.27
CA LYS A 143 20.71 14.08 -4.68
C LYS A 143 19.62 14.08 -5.75
N LYS A 144 19.58 15.10 -6.60
CA LYS A 144 18.56 15.24 -7.66
C LYS A 144 18.48 14.01 -8.57
N LYS A 145 19.62 13.48 -9.03
CA LYS A 145 19.66 12.28 -9.87
C LYS A 145 19.08 11.06 -9.14
N ARG A 146 19.46 10.89 -7.87
CA ARG A 146 19.01 9.76 -7.05
C ARG A 146 17.54 9.86 -6.66
N ASP A 147 17.05 11.07 -6.42
CA ASP A 147 15.64 11.32 -6.14
C ASP A 147 14.79 10.96 -7.37
N GLN A 148 15.27 11.27 -8.58
CA GLN A 148 14.61 10.85 -9.83
C GLN A 148 14.59 9.31 -9.98
N GLU A 149 15.72 8.64 -9.74
CA GLU A 149 15.80 7.17 -9.80
C GLU A 149 14.88 6.51 -8.75
N LYS A 150 14.85 7.05 -7.53
CA LYS A 150 13.96 6.62 -6.44
C LYS A 150 12.50 6.78 -6.85
N PHE A 151 12.13 7.98 -7.33
CA PHE A 151 10.77 8.28 -7.76
C PHE A 151 10.27 7.30 -8.83
N GLN A 152 11.08 6.99 -9.85
CA GLN A 152 10.68 6.03 -10.90
C GLN A 152 10.43 4.62 -10.34
N LYS A 153 11.28 4.17 -9.41
CA LYS A 153 11.13 2.86 -8.78
C LYS A 153 9.89 2.80 -7.90
N GLU A 154 9.66 3.84 -7.11
CA GLU A 154 8.52 3.97 -6.21
C GLU A 154 7.21 4.05 -7.00
N LYS A 155 7.17 4.86 -8.06
CA LYS A 155 6.01 4.95 -8.95
C LYS A 155 5.65 3.58 -9.54
N LYS A 156 6.63 2.87 -10.10
CA LYS A 156 6.42 1.52 -10.66
C LYS A 156 5.92 0.52 -9.60
N SER A 157 6.43 0.63 -8.38
CA SER A 157 5.99 -0.19 -7.26
C SER A 157 4.55 0.09 -6.88
N LEU A 158 4.18 1.37 -6.77
CA LEU A 158 2.82 1.77 -6.42
C LEU A 158 1.83 1.37 -7.52
N GLU A 159 2.14 1.63 -8.78
CA GLU A 159 1.33 1.20 -9.94
C GLU A 159 1.08 -0.31 -9.94
N LYS A 160 2.09 -1.10 -9.58
CA LYS A 160 1.96 -2.56 -9.41
C LYS A 160 1.01 -2.89 -8.26
N LEU A 161 1.15 -2.23 -7.11
CA LEU A 161 0.34 -2.48 -5.92
C LEU A 161 -1.15 -2.20 -6.15
N VAL A 162 -1.47 -1.10 -6.84
CA VAL A 162 -2.86 -0.67 -7.08
C VAL A 162 -3.46 -1.26 -8.37
N LYS A 163 -2.71 -2.07 -9.13
CA LYS A 163 -3.07 -2.50 -10.50
C LYS A 163 -4.49 -3.04 -10.63
N ASN A 164 -4.95 -3.84 -9.67
CA ASN A 164 -6.23 -4.54 -9.73
C ASN A 164 -7.37 -3.81 -8.98
N LEU A 165 -7.11 -2.65 -8.39
CA LEU A 165 -8.13 -1.84 -7.73
C LEU A 165 -9.03 -1.14 -8.76
N GLU A 166 -10.24 -0.80 -8.32
CA GLU A 166 -11.16 0.09 -9.04
C GLU A 166 -10.46 1.40 -9.44
N LEU A 167 -10.84 1.96 -10.58
CA LEU A 167 -10.19 3.14 -11.17
C LEU A 167 -10.27 4.36 -10.24
N SER A 168 -11.40 4.54 -9.54
CA SER A 168 -11.64 5.64 -8.60
C SER A 168 -10.63 5.62 -7.45
N ILE A 169 -10.55 4.49 -6.74
CA ILE A 169 -9.63 4.25 -5.61
C ILE A 169 -8.18 4.33 -6.08
N LYS A 170 -7.86 3.70 -7.22
CA LYS A 170 -6.52 3.75 -7.82
C LYS A 170 -6.09 5.19 -8.05
N LYS A 171 -6.95 6.01 -8.65
CA LYS A 171 -6.66 7.41 -8.93
C LYS A 171 -6.45 8.19 -7.63
N GLU A 172 -7.32 8.01 -6.64
CA GLU A 172 -7.19 8.69 -5.34
C GLU A 172 -5.86 8.36 -4.64
N ILE A 173 -5.46 7.09 -4.60
CA ILE A 173 -4.17 6.68 -4.01
C ILE A 173 -2.99 7.31 -4.76
N MET A 174 -3.03 7.29 -6.10
CA MET A 174 -1.95 7.84 -6.93
C MET A 174 -1.86 9.37 -6.78
N ASP A 175 -2.99 10.07 -6.78
CA ASP A 175 -3.04 11.52 -6.61
C ASP A 175 -2.52 11.91 -5.23
N CYS A 176 -2.92 11.21 -4.17
CA CYS A 176 -2.40 11.43 -2.82
C CYS A 176 -0.90 11.12 -2.68
N TRP A 177 -0.35 10.18 -3.46
CA TRP A 177 1.07 9.86 -3.43
C TRP A 177 1.95 10.88 -4.17
N LEU A 178 1.38 11.63 -5.12
CA LEU A 178 2.09 12.61 -5.94
C LEU A 178 2.19 14.01 -5.29
N GLU A 179 1.38 14.28 -4.27
CA GLU A 179 1.32 15.56 -3.52
C GLU A 179 2.43 15.67 -2.47
#